data_AF-A0A7X1D7B0-F1
#
_entry.id   AF-A0A7X1D7B0-F1
#
_cell.length_a   1.000
_cell.length_b   1.000
_cell.length_c   1.000
_cell.angle_alpha   90.00
_cell.angle_beta   90.00
_cell.angle_gamma   90.00
#
_symmetry.space_group_name_H-M   'P 1'
#
loop_
_entity.id
_entity.type
_entity.pdbx_description
1 polymer ?
#
loop_
_entity_poly.entity_id
_entity_poly.type
_entity_poly.pdbx_seq_one_letter_code
_entity_poly.pdbx_strand_id
1 'polypeptide(L)'
;MGDELLVLLNATIISFDPDIEEEIIVKINEIEATCFIGYCPIKISLGESYPVEISLFVIDSLDVKPQSGGEKITELVKLENARYSLKGFLSPDGNLNVGFDIKDEILEDYQFLFGQYVELEIDRLTIDFG
;
A
#
# COMPACT_ATOMS: atom_id res chain seq x y z
N MET A 1 6.00 -24.95 -12.55
CA MET A 1 5.07 -24.45 -11.54
C MET A 1 5.96 -24.04 -10.37
N GLY A 2 6.55 -22.86 -10.49
CA GLY A 2 7.45 -22.35 -9.47
C GLY A 2 6.58 -21.73 -8.38
N ASP A 3 6.83 -22.10 -7.14
CA ASP A 3 6.29 -21.38 -5.99
C ASP A 3 6.74 -19.91 -6.13
N GLU A 4 5.82 -19.02 -6.47
CA GLU A 4 6.02 -17.60 -6.17
C GLU A 4 6.05 -17.50 -4.66
N LEU A 5 7.24 -17.33 -4.09
CA LEU A 5 7.37 -16.85 -2.73
C LEU A 5 6.65 -15.49 -2.69
N LEU A 6 5.46 -15.45 -2.07
CA LEU A 6 4.87 -14.20 -1.63
C LEU A 6 5.88 -13.53 -0.71
N VAL A 7 6.57 -12.50 -1.22
CA VAL A 7 7.41 -11.65 -0.38
C VAL A 7 6.44 -10.81 0.45
N LEU A 8 6.10 -11.31 1.63
CA LEU A 8 5.29 -10.56 2.58
C LEU A 8 6.09 -9.33 3.02
N LEU A 9 5.44 -8.18 3.01
CA LEU A 9 6.01 -6.94 3.53
C LEU A 9 6.25 -7.11 5.03
N ASN A 10 7.32 -6.52 5.55
CA ASN A 10 7.51 -6.42 7.00
C ASN A 10 7.23 -4.99 7.45
N ALA A 11 6.24 -4.84 8.34
CA ALA A 11 5.82 -3.55 8.88
C ALA A 11 6.19 -3.46 10.36
N THR A 12 6.97 -2.44 10.72
CA THR A 12 7.25 -2.10 12.12
C THR A 12 6.16 -1.18 12.65
N ILE A 13 5.59 -1.51 13.81
CA ILE A 13 4.57 -0.65 14.45
C ILE A 13 5.23 0.59 15.04
N ILE A 14 4.88 1.77 14.55
CA ILE A 14 5.44 3.06 14.99
C ILE A 14 4.55 3.76 16.01
N SER A 15 3.22 3.70 15.81
CA SER A 15 2.24 4.20 16.78
C SER A 15 0.86 3.62 16.55
N PHE A 16 0.04 3.67 17.59
CA PHE A 16 -1.40 3.44 17.54
C PHE A 16 -2.11 4.77 17.70
N ASP A 17 -3.19 5.00 16.96
CA ASP A 17 -4.05 6.15 17.19
C ASP A 17 -4.84 5.97 18.51
N PRO A 18 -4.92 7.00 19.37
CA PRO A 18 -5.62 6.90 20.65
C PRO A 18 -7.14 6.96 20.54
N ASP A 19 -7.68 7.48 19.44
CA ASP A 19 -9.10 7.77 19.23
C ASP A 19 -9.74 6.80 18.22
N ILE A 20 -8.94 6.21 17.32
CA ILE A 20 -9.39 5.25 16.31
C ILE A 20 -8.59 3.95 16.44
N GLU A 21 -9.22 2.90 16.98
CA GLU A 21 -8.56 1.62 17.30
C GLU A 21 -7.90 0.96 16.07
N GLU A 22 -8.50 1.09 14.89
CA GLU A 22 -7.99 0.50 13.66
C GLU A 22 -6.86 1.34 13.02
N GLU A 23 -6.69 2.62 13.35
CA GLU A 23 -5.68 3.48 12.71
C GLU A 23 -4.31 3.30 13.38
N ILE A 24 -3.31 2.95 12.59
CA ILE A 24 -1.92 2.79 13.03
C ILE A 24 -0.94 3.48 12.09
N ILE A 25 0.23 3.84 12.61
CA ILE A 25 1.38 4.23 11.79
C ILE A 25 2.36 3.06 11.79
N VAL A 26 2.75 2.64 10.60
CA VAL A 26 3.75 1.60 10.39
C VAL A 26 4.90 2.12 9.56
N LYS A 27 6.09 1.52 9.74
CA LYS A 27 7.23 1.71 8.87
C LYS A 27 7.47 0.46 8.05
N ILE A 28 7.45 0.61 6.72
CA ILE A 28 7.77 -0.44 5.74
C ILE A 28 8.95 0.08 4.92
N ASN A 29 10.05 -0.67 4.89
CA ASN A 29 11.34 -0.17 4.40
C ASN A 29 11.69 1.17 5.08
N GLU A 30 11.88 2.25 4.33
CA GLU A 30 12.14 3.60 4.87
C GLU A 30 10.90 4.51 4.86
N ILE A 31 9.71 3.96 4.60
CA ILE A 31 8.47 4.72 4.43
C ILE A 31 7.58 4.53 5.66
N GLU A 32 7.15 5.63 6.26
CA GLU A 32 6.09 5.64 7.26
C GLU A 32 4.73 5.84 6.58
N ALA A 33 3.77 4.98 6.90
CA ALA A 33 2.42 5.02 6.35
C ALA A 33 1.38 4.90 7.47
N THR A 34 0.33 5.70 7.35
CA THR A 34 -0.90 5.54 8.13
C THR A 34 -1.76 4.48 7.44
N CYS A 35 -2.07 3.43 8.16
CA CYS A 35 -2.86 2.31 7.68
C CYS A 35 -4.02 2.03 8.65
N PHE A 36 -5.06 1.36 8.14
CA PHE A 36 -6.19 0.88 8.92
C PHE A 36 -6.14 -0.64 9.02
N ILE A 37 -6.21 -1.19 10.23
CA ILE A 37 -6.22 -2.64 10.47
C ILE A 37 -7.48 -3.24 9.86
N GLY A 38 -7.33 -4.08 8.84
CA GLY A 38 -8.43 -4.84 8.25
C GLY A 38 -8.66 -6.18 8.97
N TYR A 39 -7.56 -6.89 9.23
CA TYR A 39 -7.54 -8.20 9.88
C TYR A 39 -6.31 -8.34 10.80
N CYS A 40 -6.52 -8.77 12.04
CA CYS A 40 -5.45 -8.96 13.01
C CYS A 40 -5.78 -10.08 14.02
N PRO A 41 -5.32 -11.33 13.80
CA PRO A 41 -5.58 -12.45 14.70
C PRO A 41 -4.57 -12.55 15.84
N ILE A 42 -3.53 -11.71 15.83
CA ILE A 42 -2.42 -11.71 16.77
C ILE A 42 -2.41 -10.42 17.59
N LYS A 43 -1.67 -10.44 18.70
CA LYS A 43 -1.38 -9.21 19.45
C LYS A 43 -0.15 -8.54 18.83
N ILE A 44 -0.33 -7.33 18.31
CA ILE A 44 0.76 -6.48 17.82
C ILE A 44 1.27 -5.54 18.92
N SER A 45 2.53 -5.13 18.85
CA SER A 45 3.20 -4.30 19.86
C SER A 45 4.06 -3.22 19.23
N LEU A 46 4.18 -2.08 19.92
CA LEU A 46 4.98 -0.94 19.48
C LEU A 46 6.45 -1.33 19.30
N GLY A 47 7.05 -0.94 18.17
CA GLY A 47 8.45 -1.18 17.84
C GLY A 47 8.76 -2.57 17.29
N GLU A 48 7.80 -3.50 17.31
CA GLU A 48 7.94 -4.83 16.74
C GLU A 48 7.55 -4.84 15.25
N SER A 49 8.13 -5.77 14.48
CA SER A 49 7.86 -5.95 13.05
C SER A 49 7.06 -7.22 12.78
N TYR A 50 6.12 -7.13 11.84
CA TYR A 50 5.25 -8.25 11.47
C TYR A 50 5.16 -8.40 9.95
N PRO A 51 5.02 -9.64 9.45
CA PRO A 51 4.63 -9.86 8.06
C PRO A 51 3.20 -9.35 7.85
N VAL A 52 3.01 -8.58 6.79
CA VAL A 52 1.72 -7.95 6.49
C VAL A 52 1.42 -7.97 5.00
N GLU A 53 0.14 -7.83 4.71
CA GLU A 53 -0.39 -7.49 3.39
C GLU A 53 -0.96 -6.07 3.44
N ILE A 54 -0.74 -5.31 2.37
CA ILE A 54 -1.26 -3.95 2.21
C ILE A 54 -2.22 -3.95 1.03
N SER A 55 -3.42 -3.42 1.25
CA SER A 55 -4.46 -3.30 0.24
C SER A 55 -4.96 -1.86 0.12
N LEU A 56 -5.55 -1.55 -1.03
CA LEU A 56 -6.04 -0.22 -1.39
C LEU A 56 -7.54 -0.15 -1.09
N PHE A 57 -7.95 0.78 -0.23
CA PHE A 57 -9.37 1.06 -0.02
C PHE A 57 -9.79 2.33 -0.75
N VAL A 58 -10.85 2.21 -1.55
CA VAL A 58 -11.44 3.30 -2.34
C VAL A 58 -12.96 3.24 -2.18
N ILE A 59 -13.59 4.38 -1.88
CA ILE A 59 -15.03 4.47 -1.60
C ILE A 59 -15.85 4.42 -2.89
N ASP A 60 -15.44 5.20 -3.89
CA ASP A 60 -16.17 5.33 -5.14
C ASP A 60 -15.45 4.56 -6.26
N SER A 61 -14.71 5.25 -7.11
CA SER A 61 -13.98 4.68 -8.24
C SER A 61 -12.51 5.04 -8.14
N LEU A 62 -11.65 4.06 -8.33
CA LEU A 62 -10.23 4.30 -8.54
C LEU A 62 -10.03 4.91 -9.93
N ASP A 63 -9.10 5.87 -10.06
CA ASP A 63 -8.62 6.38 -11.34
C ASP A 63 -7.11 6.16 -11.38
N VAL A 64 -6.65 5.23 -12.21
CA VAL A 64 -5.24 4.96 -12.44
C VAL A 64 -4.86 5.47 -13.81
N LYS A 65 -3.83 6.32 -13.88
CA LYS A 65 -3.36 6.91 -15.12
C LYS A 65 -1.85 6.83 -15.25
N PRO A 66 -1.29 6.81 -16.48
CA PRO A 66 0.15 6.92 -16.66
C PRO A 66 0.68 8.22 -16.06
N GLN A 67 1.85 8.18 -15.42
CA GLN A 67 2.54 9.39 -14.99
C GLN A 67 2.83 10.28 -16.21
N SER A 68 2.40 11.53 -16.15
CA SER A 68 2.56 12.48 -17.25
C SER A 68 3.83 13.32 -17.11
N GLY A 69 4.65 13.38 -18.17
CA GLY A 69 5.86 14.21 -18.22
C GLY A 69 6.98 13.80 -17.25
N GLY A 70 8.13 14.46 -17.35
CA GLY A 70 9.21 14.41 -16.35
C GLY A 70 9.92 13.07 -16.11
N GLU A 71 10.66 13.02 -15.00
CA GLU A 71 11.31 11.83 -14.45
C GLU A 71 10.25 10.90 -13.84
N LYS A 72 10.43 9.59 -14.03
CA LYS A 72 9.55 8.57 -13.46
C LYS A 72 9.93 8.33 -12.00
N ILE A 73 8.95 8.45 -11.11
CA ILE A 73 9.19 8.39 -9.67
C ILE A 73 8.30 7.37 -8.98
N THR A 74 8.79 6.90 -7.83
CA THR A 74 8.06 6.09 -6.86
C THR A 74 7.87 6.93 -5.60
N GLU A 75 6.63 7.14 -5.19
CA GLU A 75 6.28 8.04 -4.09
C GLU A 75 4.95 7.64 -3.44
N LEU A 76 4.87 7.76 -2.13
CA LEU A 76 3.66 7.61 -1.34
C LEU A 76 3.48 8.89 -0.50
N VAL A 77 2.50 9.72 -0.86
CA VAL A 77 2.24 11.01 -0.20
C VAL A 77 0.91 10.97 0.54
N LYS A 78 0.95 11.13 1.87
CA LYS A 78 -0.26 11.28 2.68
C LYS A 78 -0.94 12.61 2.34
N LEU A 79 -2.21 12.55 2.01
CA LEU A 79 -3.11 13.69 1.81
C LEU A 79 -3.96 13.90 3.09
N GLU A 80 -4.99 14.74 2.99
CA GLU A 80 -5.96 14.91 4.09
C GLU A 80 -6.81 13.65 4.30
N ASN A 81 -7.36 13.47 5.52
CA ASN A 81 -8.31 12.41 5.85
C ASN A 81 -7.84 10.97 5.57
N ALA A 82 -6.56 10.68 5.82
CA ALA A 82 -5.89 9.39 5.57
C ALA A 82 -5.81 8.94 4.09
N ARG A 83 -6.22 9.82 3.16
CA ARG A 83 -6.07 9.61 1.73
C ARG A 83 -4.60 9.62 1.34
N TYR A 84 -4.28 8.99 0.22
CA TYR A 84 -2.92 8.98 -0.31
C TYR A 84 -2.89 9.26 -1.80
N SER A 85 -1.87 9.98 -2.25
CA SER A 85 -1.44 10.01 -3.65
C SER A 85 -0.29 9.02 -3.81
N LEU A 86 -0.44 8.09 -4.74
CA LEU A 86 0.52 7.04 -5.05
C LEU A 86 1.09 7.30 -6.43
N LYS A 87 2.42 7.20 -6.53
CA LYS A 87 3.15 7.17 -7.78
C LYS A 87 4.06 5.98 -7.77
N GLY A 88 4.01 5.15 -8.80
CA GLY A 88 4.76 3.91 -8.77
C GLY A 88 4.87 3.22 -10.11
N PHE A 89 5.67 2.16 -10.14
CA PHE A 89 5.75 1.25 -11.28
C PHE A 89 4.74 0.12 -11.10
N LEU A 90 3.77 0.01 -12.01
CA LEU A 90 2.84 -1.11 -12.06
C LEU A 90 3.48 -2.23 -12.89
N SER A 91 3.95 -3.27 -12.22
CA SER A 91 4.70 -4.38 -12.82
C SER A 91 3.82 -5.23 -13.76
N PRO A 92 4.43 -6.03 -14.66
CA PRO A 92 3.69 -6.98 -15.49
C PRO A 92 2.84 -8.01 -14.73
N ASP A 93 3.18 -8.26 -13.46
CA ASP A 93 2.50 -9.21 -12.58
C ASP A 93 1.42 -8.53 -11.70
N GLY A 94 1.12 -7.25 -11.95
CA GLY A 94 0.07 -6.50 -11.26
C GLY A 94 0.46 -5.87 -9.92
N ASN A 95 1.73 -6.00 -9.49
CA ASN A 95 2.21 -5.32 -8.28
C ASN A 95 2.55 -3.86 -8.55
N LEU A 96 2.06 -2.95 -7.72
CA LEU A 96 2.40 -1.53 -7.77
C LEU A 96 3.53 -1.22 -6.78
N ASN A 97 4.69 -0.81 -7.28
CA ASN A 97 5.82 -0.39 -6.45
C ASN A 97 5.77 1.11 -6.15
N VAL A 98 5.53 1.49 -4.90
CA VAL A 98 5.54 2.88 -4.40
C VAL A 98 6.69 3.15 -3.41
N GLY A 99 7.73 2.32 -3.46
CA GLY A 99 8.77 2.19 -2.43
C GLY A 99 8.61 0.96 -1.54
N PHE A 100 7.44 0.31 -1.63
CA PHE A 100 7.20 -1.10 -1.36
C PHE A 100 6.13 -1.60 -2.34
N ASP A 101 6.01 -2.91 -2.50
CA ASP A 101 5.08 -3.51 -3.45
C ASP A 101 3.68 -3.68 -2.83
N ILE A 102 2.67 -3.16 -3.52
CA ILE A 102 1.26 -3.36 -3.18
C ILE A 102 0.66 -4.27 -4.24
N LYS A 103 0.04 -5.36 -3.79
CA LYS A 103 -0.72 -6.28 -4.64
C LYS A 103 -2.18 -6.22 -4.22
N ASP A 104 -3.04 -5.82 -5.14
CA ASP A 104 -4.47 -5.68 -4.88
C ASP A 104 -5.25 -6.02 -6.15
N GLU A 105 -6.34 -6.78 -5.99
CA GLU A 105 -7.20 -7.20 -7.10
C GLU A 105 -7.76 -5.98 -7.87
N ILE A 106 -7.96 -4.83 -7.21
CA ILE A 106 -8.44 -3.61 -7.87
C ILE A 106 -7.49 -3.10 -8.97
N LEU A 107 -6.21 -3.49 -8.94
CA LEU A 107 -5.22 -3.12 -9.95
C LEU A 107 -5.33 -3.99 -11.21
N GLU A 108 -5.97 -5.16 -11.15
CA GLU A 108 -6.14 -6.05 -12.31
C GLU A 108 -7.06 -5.44 -13.38
N ASP A 109 -8.01 -4.60 -12.96
CA ASP A 109 -8.86 -3.79 -13.85
C ASP A 109 -8.04 -2.84 -14.73
N TYR A 110 -6.79 -2.56 -14.34
CA TYR A 110 -5.84 -1.68 -15.02
C TYR A 110 -4.70 -2.44 -15.72
N GLN A 111 -4.91 -3.71 -16.09
CA GLN A 111 -3.90 -4.52 -16.79
C GLN A 111 -3.33 -3.87 -18.07
N PHE A 112 -4.09 -2.99 -18.74
CA PHE A 112 -3.62 -2.22 -19.90
C PHE A 112 -2.51 -1.20 -19.56
N LEU A 113 -2.30 -0.91 -18.28
CA LEU A 113 -1.22 -0.07 -17.75
C LEU A 113 -0.04 -0.87 -17.19
N PHE A 114 -0.07 -2.21 -17.25
CA PHE A 114 1.04 -3.03 -16.78
C PHE A 114 2.34 -2.72 -17.54
N GLY A 115 3.45 -2.74 -16.79
CA GLY A 115 4.77 -2.34 -17.27
C GLY A 115 4.96 -0.82 -17.39
N GLN A 116 4.09 0.00 -16.80
CA GLN A 116 4.16 1.46 -16.86
C GLN A 116 4.29 2.10 -15.48
N TYR A 117 4.85 3.29 -15.45
CA TYR A 117 4.76 4.16 -14.28
C TYR A 117 3.39 4.85 -14.26
N VAL A 118 2.66 4.67 -13.17
CA VAL A 118 1.30 5.15 -12.97
C VAL A 118 1.21 6.08 -11.77
N GLU A 119 0.13 6.84 -11.72
CA GLU A 119 -0.29 7.63 -10.58
C GLU A 119 -1.79 7.43 -10.32
N LEU A 120 -2.16 7.45 -9.04
CA LEU A 120 -3.51 7.20 -8.55
C LEU A 120 -3.70 7.86 -7.17
N GLU A 121 -4.94 8.06 -6.77
CA GLU A 121 -5.31 8.46 -5.41
C GLU A 121 -6.23 7.41 -4.80
N ILE A 122 -6.05 7.14 -3.50
CA ILE A 122 -6.86 6.19 -2.74
C ILE A 122 -7.40 6.87 -1.47
N ASP A 123 -8.43 6.28 -0.89
CA ASP A 123 -9.01 6.80 0.34
C ASP A 123 -8.23 6.36 1.58
N ARG A 124 -7.79 5.11 1.63
CA ARG A 124 -7.00 4.57 2.76
C ARG A 124 -6.09 3.43 2.30
N LEU A 125 -5.00 3.24 3.03
CA LEU A 125 -4.26 1.99 3.04
C LEU A 125 -4.85 1.09 4.13
N THR A 126 -5.14 -0.15 3.78
CA THR A 126 -5.53 -1.20 4.73
C THR A 126 -4.33 -2.11 4.97
N ILE A 127 -4.18 -2.59 6.21
CA ILE A 127 -3.10 -3.48 6.63
C ILE A 127 -3.68 -4.71 7.30
N ASP A 128 -3.26 -5.89 6.83
CA ASP A 128 -3.67 -7.18 7.36
C ASP A 128 -2.47 -7.93 7.93
N PHE A 129 -2.64 -8.50 9.13
CA PHE A 129 -1.61 -9.25 9.85
C PHE A 129 -1.86 -10.76 9.73
N GLY A 130 -0.83 -11.50 9.29
CA GLY A 130 -0.84 -12.96 9.11
C GLY A 130 -0.14 -13.74 10.22
#